data_AF-A0A9X0PIA0-F1
#
_entry.id   AF-A0A9X0PIA0-F1
#
_cell.length_a   1.000
_cell.length_b   1.000
_cell.length_c   1.000
_cell.angle_alpha   90.00
_cell.angle_beta   90.00
_cell.angle_gamma   90.00
#
_symmetry.space_group_name_H-M   'P 1'
#
loop_
_entity.id
_entity.type
_entity.pdbx_description
1 polymer ?
#
loop_
_entity_poly.entity_id
_entity_poly.type
_entity_poly.pdbx_seq_one_letter_code
_entity_poly.pdbx_strand_id
1 'polypeptide(L)' 'KKNALEKAKDYAEQQDMSTDAIYDQLISSYGEQFTEEEAQYAVDNL' A
#
# COMPACT_ATOMS: atom_id res chain seq x y z
N LYS A 1 -5.97 7.17 4.54
CA LYS A 1 -5.34 7.58 3.26
C LYS A 1 -3.86 7.95 3.42
N LYS A 2 -3.48 8.97 4.21
CA LYS A 2 -2.06 9.36 4.39
C LYS A 2 -1.17 8.20 4.90
N ASN A 3 -1.66 7.41 5.86
CA ASN A 3 -0.89 6.28 6.40
C ASN A 3 -0.67 5.17 5.36
N ALA A 4 -1.68 4.85 4.55
CA ALA A 4 -1.57 3.88 3.47
C ALA A 4 -0.55 4.33 2.41
N LEU A 5 -0.55 5.62 2.06
CA LEU A 5 0.43 6.20 1.12
C LEU A 5 1.87 6.11 1.64
N GLU A 6 2.11 6.42 2.92
CA GLU A 6 3.46 6.31 3.48
C GLU A 6 3.93 4.86 3.52
N LYS A 7 3.06 3.91 3.89
CA LYS A 7 3.36 2.48 3.81
C LYS A 7 3.64 2.01 2.39
N ALA A 8 2.87 2.49 1.43
CA ALA A 8 3.07 2.18 0.02
C ALA A 8 4.46 2.64 -0.46
N LYS A 9 4.90 3.85 -0.07
CA LYS A 9 6.25 4.36 -0.35
C LYS A 9 7.34 3.51 0.30
N ASP A 10 7.16 3.14 1.57
CA ASP A 10 8.10 2.27 2.27
C ASP A 10 8.28 0.93 1.53
N TYR A 11 7.18 0.31 1.09
CA TYR A 11 7.25 -0.94 0.33
C TYR A 11 7.88 -0.77 -1.05
N ALA A 12 7.58 0.34 -1.75
CA ALA A 12 8.17 0.63 -3.04
C ALA A 12 9.68 0.89 -2.94
N GLU A 13 10.12 1.68 -1.95
CA GLU A 13 11.52 2.11 -1.81
C GLU A 13 12.42 1.07 -1.13
N GLN A 14 11.90 0.33 -0.15
CA GLN A 14 12.72 -0.58 0.66
C GLN A 14 12.65 -2.02 0.17
N GLN A 15 11.58 -2.40 -0.53
CA GLN A 15 11.35 -3.77 -0.98
C GLN A 15 11.16 -3.92 -2.49
N ASP A 16 11.28 -2.82 -3.26
CA ASP A 16 11.10 -2.78 -4.71
C ASP A 16 9.81 -3.50 -5.17
N MET A 17 8.76 -3.44 -4.35
CA MET A 17 7.51 -4.12 -4.63
C MET A 17 6.76 -3.43 -5.77
N SER A 18 6.07 -4.21 -6.59
CA SER A 18 5.14 -3.66 -7.60
C SER A 18 3.93 -3.02 -6.92
N THR A 19 3.30 -2.05 -7.57
CA THR A 19 2.07 -1.40 -7.10
C THR A 19 0.97 -2.41 -6.79
N ASP A 20 0.82 -3.48 -7.58
CA ASP A 20 -0.17 -4.53 -7.33
C ASP A 20 0.14 -5.30 -6.04
N ALA A 21 1.41 -5.68 -5.82
CA ALA A 21 1.82 -6.36 -4.60
C ALA A 21 1.69 -5.47 -3.37
N ILE A 22 1.92 -4.16 -3.52
CA ILE A 22 1.71 -3.16 -2.47
C ILE A 22 0.23 -3.04 -2.14
N TYR A 23 -0.65 -2.96 -3.14
CA TYR A 23 -2.10 -2.92 -2.92
C TYR A 23 -2.56 -4.13 -2.09
N ASP A 24 -2.18 -5.34 -2.52
CA ASP A 24 -2.53 -6.58 -1.82
C ASP A 24 -2.01 -6.59 -0.37
N GLN A 25 -0.80 -6.10 -0.16
CA GLN A 25 -0.19 -6.02 1.18
C GLN A 25 -0.91 -5.01 2.09
N LEU A 26 -1.38 -3.89 1.53
CA LEU A 26 -2.10 -2.86 2.28
C LEU A 26 -3.47 -3.34 2.74
N ILE A 27 -4.20 -4.11 1.93
CA ILE A 27 -5.52 -4.65 2.30
C ILE A 27 -5.46 -5.99 3.03
N SER A 28 -4.31 -6.66 3.03
CA SER A 28 -4.13 -7.98 3.62
C SER A 28 -4.58 -8.01 5.08
N SER A 29 -5.37 -9.02 5.44
CA SER A 29 -5.82 -9.27 6.82
C SER A 29 -4.67 -9.61 7.78
N TYR A 30 -3.50 -9.93 7.25
CA TYR A 30 -2.26 -10.19 8.00
C TYR A 30 -1.27 -9.03 7.93
N GLY A 31 -1.55 -8.00 7.14
CA GLY A 31 -0.69 -6.84 6.88
C GLY A 31 -1.24 -5.57 7.56
N GLU A 32 -1.38 -4.50 6.78
CA GLU A 32 -1.75 -3.18 7.30
C GLU A 32 -3.27 -2.98 7.47
N GLN A 33 -4.09 -3.87 6.89
CA GLN A 33 -5.56 -3.89 7.01
C GLN A 33 -6.25 -2.56 6.66
N PHE A 34 -5.69 -1.80 5.73
CA PHE A 34 -6.34 -0.61 5.19
C PHE A 34 -7.58 -0.98 4.39
N THR A 35 -8.51 -0.04 4.25
CA THR A 35 -9.64 -0.24 3.34
C THR A 35 -9.16 -0.27 1.89
N GLU A 36 -9.93 -0.92 1.01
CA GLU A 36 -9.64 -0.92 -0.43
C GLU A 36 -9.50 0.51 -1.00
N GLU A 37 -10.30 1.47 -0.53
CA GLU A 37 -10.22 2.87 -0.96
C GLU A 37 -8.91 3.54 -0.50
N GLU A 38 -8.42 3.21 0.68
CA GLU A 38 -7.16 3.73 1.19
C GLU A 38 -5.94 3.12 0.48
N ALA A 39 -5.99 1.81 0.21
CA ALA A 39 -4.95 1.12 -0.55
C ALA A 39 -4.92 1.58 -2.01
N GLN A 40 -6.09 1.72 -2.66
CA GLN A 40 -6.18 2.24 -4.03
C GLN A 40 -5.63 3.65 -4.10
N TYR A 41 -6.04 4.54 -3.19
CA TYR A 41 -5.48 5.88 -3.10
C TYR A 41 -3.96 5.86 -2.93
N ALA A 42 -3.43 4.95 -2.13
CA ALA A 42 -1.98 4.86 -1.89
C ALA A 42 -1.22 4.47 -3.16
N VAL A 43 -1.67 3.45 -3.90
CA VAL A 43 -1.00 2.99 -5.11
C VAL A 43 -1.21 3.91 -6.31
N ASP A 44 -2.32 4.65 -6.37
CA ASP A 44 -2.56 5.67 -7.41
C ASP A 44 -1.66 6.91 -7.24
N ASN A 45 -1.07 7.10 -6.07
CA ASN A 45 -0.24 8.27 -5.71
C ASN A 45 1.22 7.91 -5.39
N LEU A 46 1.64 6.70 -5.77
CA LEU A 46 3.02 6.21 -5.74
C LEU A 46 3.80 6.65 -6.99
#